data_AF-A0A964Y759-F1
#
_entry.id   AF-A0A964Y759-F1
#
_cell.length_a   1.000
_cell.length_b   1.000
_cell.length_c   1.000
_cell.angle_alpha   90.00
_cell.angle_beta   90.00
_cell.angle_gamma   90.00
#
_symmetry.space_group_name_H-M   'P 1'
#
loop_
_entity.id
_entity.type
_entity.pdbx_description
1 polymer ?
#
loop_
_entity_poly.entity_id
_entity_poly.type
_entity_poly.pdbx_seq_one_letter_code
_entity_poly.pdbx_strand_id
1 'polypeptide(L)'
;QHIGRLAGVPIAIKDNIHIKDEKTTCASKMLENYTAPFTATVVDLIEKEDGIIIGKNNLDEFAMGSTNENSAFFPCKNPWNLELTPGGSSGGGASCVSARLCSISLGSDTGGSIRLPASFTGICGFKPSYGKVSRYGLVAYASSMDQIGPMATNVEDIALMSEVLSGHDPKDSTSIRDTKDSYLDSLHLSINGKKIGVPYAFLESMSEERKQHFQQNLEKLRELGCQIIPVELPMSLHSIPVYYILAPAEASTNLARYDGVGFSERSKSAQTLEELYHFSRRDGFGKEVKQRILLGTYVLSAGHQDAYYKKAQKVRTLIIQEFKTAFESCDMIVMPTSPG
;
A
#
# COMPACT_ATOMS: atom_id res chain seq x y z
N GLN A 1 -0.49 -3.49 -36.57
CA GLN A 1 -0.33 -2.72 -35.33
C GLN A 1 0.10 -3.68 -34.25
N HIS A 2 1.05 -3.29 -33.39
CA HIS A 2 1.36 -4.03 -32.18
C HIS A 2 0.21 -3.74 -31.18
N ILE A 3 -0.44 -4.77 -30.66
CA ILE A 3 -1.50 -4.65 -29.65
C ILE A 3 -0.81 -4.76 -28.30
N GLY A 4 -1.02 -3.77 -27.42
CA GLY A 4 -0.48 -3.75 -26.07
C GLY A 4 -1.02 -4.89 -25.20
N ARG A 5 -0.25 -5.23 -24.16
CA ARG A 5 -0.55 -6.37 -23.28
C ARG A 5 -1.82 -6.21 -22.44
N LEU A 6 -2.30 -4.98 -22.30
CA LEU A 6 -3.50 -4.61 -21.54
C LEU A 6 -4.62 -4.10 -22.45
N ALA A 7 -4.54 -4.34 -23.77
CA ALA A 7 -5.52 -3.85 -24.73
C ALA A 7 -6.96 -4.18 -24.32
N GLY A 8 -7.74 -3.14 -24.04
CA GLY A 8 -9.15 -3.25 -23.66
C GLY A 8 -9.41 -3.63 -22.20
N VAL A 9 -8.37 -3.77 -21.37
CA VAL A 9 -8.52 -4.13 -19.95
C VAL A 9 -8.96 -2.92 -19.14
N PRO A 10 -10.12 -2.95 -18.44
CA PRO A 10 -10.58 -1.86 -17.59
C PRO A 10 -9.85 -1.85 -16.25
N ILE A 11 -9.16 -0.75 -15.96
CA ILE A 11 -8.27 -0.58 -14.81
C ILE A 11 -8.71 0.64 -13.98
N ALA A 12 -8.79 0.46 -12.67
CA ALA A 12 -9.19 1.51 -11.74
C ALA A 12 -8.00 1.95 -10.86
N ILE A 13 -7.80 3.25 -10.68
CA ILE A 13 -6.57 3.81 -10.09
C ILE A 13 -6.88 4.44 -8.72
N LYS A 14 -6.21 4.02 -7.64
CA LYS A 14 -6.37 4.66 -6.33
C LYS A 14 -6.11 6.16 -6.39
N ASP A 15 -6.96 6.96 -5.75
CA ASP A 15 -6.96 8.43 -5.89
C ASP A 15 -5.81 9.18 -5.17
N ASN A 16 -4.75 8.47 -4.79
CA ASN A 16 -3.45 9.04 -4.41
C ASN A 16 -2.37 8.84 -5.50
N ILE A 17 -2.76 8.38 -6.69
CA ILE A 17 -1.89 8.23 -7.87
C ILE A 17 -2.34 9.26 -8.91
N HIS A 18 -1.40 10.04 -9.42
CA HIS A 18 -1.65 11.13 -10.36
C HIS A 18 -2.03 10.63 -11.76
N ILE A 19 -3.09 11.22 -12.31
CA ILE A 19 -3.44 11.16 -13.73
C ILE A 19 -3.56 12.61 -14.20
N LYS A 20 -2.79 12.99 -15.22
CA LYS A 20 -2.75 14.38 -15.68
C LYS A 20 -4.15 14.88 -16.07
N ASP A 21 -4.44 16.12 -15.73
CA ASP A 21 -5.69 16.82 -16.04
C ASP A 21 -6.95 16.22 -15.35
N GLU A 22 -6.77 15.17 -14.53
CA GLU A 22 -7.80 14.64 -13.62
C GLU A 22 -7.58 15.08 -12.18
N LYS A 23 -8.65 14.99 -11.37
CA LYS A 23 -8.55 15.22 -9.93
C LYS A 23 -7.73 14.10 -9.27
N THR A 24 -6.86 14.50 -8.34
CA THR A 24 -6.19 13.59 -7.39
C THR A 24 -6.38 14.13 -5.99
N THR A 25 -7.34 13.58 -5.25
CA THR A 25 -7.77 14.19 -4.00
C THR A 25 -7.17 13.55 -2.76
N CYS A 26 -6.59 12.34 -2.90
CA CYS A 26 -6.20 11.51 -1.77
C CYS A 26 -7.33 11.28 -0.75
N ALA A 27 -8.59 11.31 -1.20
CA ALA A 27 -9.79 11.30 -0.36
C ALA A 27 -9.78 12.37 0.75
N SER A 28 -9.20 13.55 0.48
CA SER A 28 -9.05 14.64 1.43
C SER A 28 -9.69 15.93 0.94
N LYS A 29 -10.27 16.70 1.87
CA LYS A 29 -10.68 18.08 1.60
C LYS A 29 -9.52 18.98 1.22
N MET A 30 -8.30 18.65 1.68
CA MET A 30 -7.07 19.36 1.33
C MET A 30 -6.80 19.41 -0.18
N LEU A 31 -7.26 18.41 -0.94
CA LEU A 31 -6.99 18.25 -2.38
C LEU A 31 -8.27 18.00 -3.18
N GLU A 32 -9.46 18.30 -2.64
CA GLU A 32 -10.75 18.04 -3.30
C GLU A 32 -10.87 18.65 -4.71
N ASN A 33 -10.18 19.76 -4.93
CA ASN A 33 -10.16 20.50 -6.19
C ASN A 33 -8.79 20.50 -6.89
N TYR A 34 -7.85 19.68 -6.42
CA TYR A 34 -6.54 19.56 -7.04
C TYR A 34 -6.61 18.75 -8.34
N THR A 35 -6.26 19.37 -9.46
CA THR A 35 -6.05 18.71 -10.75
C THR A 35 -4.55 18.43 -10.92
N ALA A 36 -4.20 17.17 -11.17
CA ALA A 36 -2.80 16.78 -11.27
C ALA A 36 -2.16 17.33 -12.56
N PRO A 37 -1.00 18.01 -12.49
CA PRO A 37 -0.38 18.63 -13.67
C PRO A 37 0.49 17.65 -14.48
N PHE A 38 0.64 16.41 -14.03
CA PHE A 38 1.42 15.36 -14.69
C PHE A 38 0.86 13.98 -14.36
N THR A 39 1.23 12.99 -15.17
CA THR A 39 0.82 11.59 -15.02
C THR A 39 1.87 10.79 -14.24
N ALA A 40 1.42 9.92 -13.34
CA ALA A 40 2.28 8.98 -12.64
C ALA A 40 2.90 7.96 -13.60
N THR A 41 4.12 7.52 -13.34
CA THR A 41 4.81 6.57 -14.25
C THR A 41 4.02 5.29 -14.47
N VAL A 42 3.35 4.77 -13.44
CA VAL A 42 2.52 3.57 -13.54
C VAL A 42 1.32 3.74 -14.49
N VAL A 43 0.78 4.96 -14.57
CA VAL A 43 -0.34 5.28 -15.45
C VAL A 43 0.17 5.38 -16.90
N ASP A 44 1.30 6.07 -17.12
CA ASP A 44 1.95 6.11 -18.44
C ASP A 44 2.26 4.69 -18.97
N LEU A 45 2.66 3.76 -18.11
CA LEU A 45 2.95 2.37 -18.48
C LEU A 45 1.69 1.60 -18.86
N ILE A 46 0.59 1.78 -18.13
CA ILE A 46 -0.70 1.17 -18.44
C ILE A 46 -1.20 1.64 -19.80
N GLU A 47 -1.19 2.96 -20.05
CA GLU A 47 -1.67 3.54 -21.30
C GLU A 47 -0.82 3.10 -22.51
N LYS A 48 0.50 2.96 -22.34
CA LYS A 48 1.40 2.43 -23.37
C LYS A 48 1.12 0.98 -23.75
N GLU A 49 0.53 0.22 -22.84
CA GLU A 49 0.12 -1.18 -23.07
C GLU A 49 -1.37 -1.28 -23.45
N ASP A 50 -1.98 -0.18 -23.91
CA ASP A 50 -3.37 -0.07 -24.38
C ASP A 50 -4.43 -0.36 -23.28
N GLY A 51 -4.05 -0.22 -22.00
CA GLY A 51 -4.98 -0.34 -20.87
C GLY A 51 -5.97 0.83 -20.79
N ILE A 52 -7.21 0.53 -20.37
CA ILE A 52 -8.28 1.54 -20.28
C ILE A 52 -8.46 1.94 -18.82
N ILE A 53 -8.14 3.18 -18.48
CA ILE A 53 -8.41 3.71 -17.15
C ILE A 53 -9.86 4.16 -17.07
N ILE A 54 -10.61 3.58 -16.14
CA ILE A 54 -12.05 3.82 -16.02
C ILE A 54 -12.41 4.80 -14.89
N GLY A 55 -11.45 5.21 -14.07
CA GLY A 55 -11.63 6.22 -13.04
C GLY A 55 -10.73 6.03 -11.81
N LYS A 56 -11.00 6.87 -10.81
CA LYS A 56 -10.27 6.93 -9.54
C LYS A 56 -11.02 6.25 -8.40
N ASN A 57 -10.33 5.45 -7.58
CA ASN A 57 -10.94 4.74 -6.45
C ASN A 57 -10.74 5.48 -5.14
N ASN A 58 -11.76 5.41 -4.29
CA ASN A 58 -11.73 5.93 -2.93
C ASN A 58 -10.67 5.22 -2.04
N LEU A 59 -10.24 5.91 -0.99
CA LEU A 59 -9.21 5.47 -0.04
C LEU A 59 -9.43 6.08 1.34
N ASP A 60 -8.71 5.61 2.36
CA ASP A 60 -8.52 6.43 3.57
C ASP A 60 -7.73 7.70 3.22
N GLU A 61 -8.08 8.81 3.85
CA GLU A 61 -7.45 10.11 3.62
C GLU A 61 -5.92 10.02 3.68
N PHE A 62 -5.23 10.45 2.61
CA PHE A 62 -3.78 10.37 2.47
C PHE A 62 -3.18 8.97 2.72
N ALA A 63 -3.95 7.92 2.40
CA ALA A 63 -3.59 6.52 2.64
C ALA A 63 -3.45 6.15 4.13
N MET A 64 -3.96 6.98 5.05
CA MET A 64 -3.82 6.81 6.50
C MET A 64 -5.06 6.17 7.11
N GLY A 65 -5.06 4.84 7.14
CA GLY A 65 -6.14 4.05 7.76
C GLY A 65 -6.11 2.61 7.30
N SER A 66 -6.98 1.80 7.90
CA SER A 66 -7.11 0.37 7.63
C SER A 66 -8.55 -0.05 7.36
N THR A 67 -9.48 0.89 7.16
CA THR A 67 -10.91 0.61 6.99
C THR A 67 -11.60 1.37 5.86
N ASN A 68 -10.94 2.34 5.24
CA ASN A 68 -11.54 3.28 4.27
C ASN A 68 -12.62 4.21 4.87
N GLU A 69 -12.80 4.23 6.19
CA GLU A 69 -13.78 5.10 6.86
C GLU A 69 -13.27 6.52 7.02
N ASN A 70 -11.95 6.74 6.95
CA ASN A 70 -11.37 8.08 7.07
C ASN A 70 -11.46 8.90 5.78
N SER A 71 -12.03 8.36 4.68
CA SER A 71 -12.29 9.14 3.47
C SER A 71 -13.10 10.39 3.80
N ALA A 72 -12.62 11.56 3.39
CA ALA A 72 -13.31 12.83 3.62
C ALA A 72 -14.55 13.03 2.73
N PHE A 73 -14.86 12.08 1.84
CA PHE A 73 -16.04 12.12 0.98
C PHE A 73 -17.12 11.15 1.44
N PHE A 74 -16.79 9.87 1.55
CA PHE A 74 -17.72 8.82 1.97
C PHE A 74 -16.96 7.53 2.29
N PRO A 75 -17.47 6.71 3.24
CA PRO A 75 -16.88 5.39 3.50
C PRO A 75 -17.11 4.42 2.34
N CYS A 76 -16.11 3.60 2.02
CA CYS A 76 -16.29 2.45 1.12
C CYS A 76 -16.86 1.26 1.90
N LYS A 77 -17.65 0.41 1.24
CA LYS A 77 -18.26 -0.79 1.84
C LYS A 77 -17.69 -2.07 1.25
N ASN A 78 -17.72 -3.15 2.04
CA ASN A 78 -17.31 -4.47 1.59
C ASN A 78 -18.39 -5.12 0.70
N PRO A 79 -18.08 -5.56 -0.54
CA PRO A 79 -19.07 -6.18 -1.43
C PRO A 79 -19.68 -7.48 -0.90
N TRP A 80 -18.99 -8.20 0.00
CA TRP A 80 -19.50 -9.42 0.62
C TRP A 80 -20.49 -9.15 1.75
N ASN A 81 -20.40 -7.98 2.40
CA ASN A 81 -21.32 -7.53 3.44
C ASN A 81 -21.22 -6.01 3.60
N LEU A 82 -22.27 -5.28 3.22
CA LEU A 82 -22.28 -3.81 3.20
C LEU A 82 -22.21 -3.15 4.59
N GLU A 83 -22.41 -3.93 5.66
CA GLU A 83 -22.21 -3.47 7.05
C GLU A 83 -20.75 -3.53 7.50
N LEU A 84 -19.87 -4.16 6.72
CA LEU A 84 -18.46 -4.34 7.04
C LEU A 84 -17.56 -3.42 6.21
N THR A 85 -16.36 -3.17 6.76
CA THR A 85 -15.29 -2.46 6.06
C THR A 85 -14.66 -3.34 4.97
N PRO A 86 -14.28 -2.77 3.81
CA PRO A 86 -13.46 -3.45 2.81
C PRO A 86 -11.97 -3.49 3.19
N GLY A 87 -11.58 -3.00 4.37
CA GLY A 87 -10.20 -2.76 4.74
C GLY A 87 -9.67 -1.43 4.17
N GLY A 88 -8.41 -1.11 4.46
CA GLY A 88 -7.80 0.15 4.03
C GLY A 88 -6.28 0.10 3.94
N SER A 89 -5.64 1.07 3.29
CA SER A 89 -6.27 2.28 2.74
C SER A 89 -6.73 2.16 1.28
N SER A 90 -6.48 1.04 0.58
CA SER A 90 -6.93 0.85 -0.81
C SER A 90 -8.32 0.18 -0.91
N GLY A 91 -9.22 0.46 0.04
CA GLY A 91 -10.52 -0.21 0.16
C GLY A 91 -11.41 0.00 -1.06
N GLY A 92 -11.42 1.20 -1.65
CA GLY A 92 -12.18 1.47 -2.88
C GLY A 92 -11.71 0.63 -4.08
N GLY A 93 -10.40 0.42 -4.23
CA GLY A 93 -9.85 -0.43 -5.30
C GLY A 93 -10.22 -1.89 -5.10
N ALA A 94 -10.06 -2.39 -3.87
CA ALA A 94 -10.37 -3.77 -3.52
C ALA A 94 -11.87 -4.08 -3.69
N SER A 95 -12.76 -3.18 -3.24
CA SER A 95 -14.20 -3.30 -3.45
C SER A 95 -14.57 -3.31 -4.93
N CYS A 96 -13.97 -2.44 -5.75
CA CYS A 96 -14.26 -2.41 -7.19
C CYS A 96 -13.89 -3.72 -7.90
N VAL A 97 -12.72 -4.29 -7.59
CA VAL A 97 -12.28 -5.58 -8.16
C VAL A 97 -13.17 -6.72 -7.66
N SER A 98 -13.44 -6.78 -6.36
CA SER A 98 -14.27 -7.81 -5.73
C SER A 98 -15.72 -7.79 -6.26
N ALA A 99 -16.28 -6.59 -6.46
CA ALA A 99 -17.60 -6.39 -7.05
C ALA A 99 -17.64 -6.45 -8.59
N ARG A 100 -16.53 -6.80 -9.26
CA ARG A 100 -16.43 -6.94 -10.73
C ARG A 100 -16.72 -5.66 -11.51
N LEU A 101 -16.46 -4.50 -10.91
CA LEU A 101 -16.57 -3.19 -11.57
C LEU A 101 -15.35 -2.85 -12.43
N CYS A 102 -14.21 -3.50 -12.17
CA CYS A 102 -13.00 -3.45 -12.98
C CYS A 102 -12.28 -4.80 -12.91
N SER A 103 -11.41 -5.09 -13.88
CA SER A 103 -10.62 -6.33 -13.88
C SER A 103 -9.44 -6.22 -12.91
N ILE A 104 -8.79 -5.05 -12.89
CA ILE A 104 -7.60 -4.78 -12.10
C ILE A 104 -7.74 -3.39 -11.47
N SER A 105 -7.27 -3.25 -10.22
CA SER A 105 -7.08 -1.94 -9.60
C SER A 105 -5.66 -1.76 -9.10
N LEU A 106 -5.12 -0.54 -9.23
CA LEU A 106 -3.87 -0.17 -8.57
C LEU A 106 -4.15 0.42 -7.20
N GLY A 107 -3.45 -0.10 -6.19
CA GLY A 107 -3.41 0.47 -4.85
C GLY A 107 -2.01 0.93 -4.45
N SER A 108 -1.89 1.38 -3.20
CA SER A 108 -0.61 1.66 -2.56
C SER A 108 -0.55 0.96 -1.20
N ASP A 109 0.58 0.34 -0.86
CA ASP A 109 0.80 -0.39 0.40
C ASP A 109 2.01 0.19 1.12
N THR A 110 1.74 0.82 2.27
CA THR A 110 2.79 1.36 3.17
C THR A 110 2.98 0.46 4.40
N GLY A 111 1.89 -0.08 4.93
CA GLY A 111 1.88 -0.95 6.11
C GLY A 111 0.88 -2.11 6.02
N GLY A 112 0.43 -2.46 4.81
CA GLY A 112 -0.63 -3.45 4.57
C GLY A 112 -1.73 -2.96 3.64
N SER A 113 -1.64 -1.73 3.13
CA SER A 113 -2.77 -1.05 2.48
C SER A 113 -3.20 -1.59 1.11
N ILE A 114 -2.53 -2.61 0.55
CA ILE A 114 -3.04 -3.43 -0.56
C ILE A 114 -3.47 -4.79 -0.05
N ARG A 115 -2.61 -5.45 0.74
CA ARG A 115 -2.80 -6.83 1.19
C ARG A 115 -4.01 -6.98 2.12
N LEU A 116 -4.20 -6.05 3.06
CA LEU A 116 -5.32 -6.07 3.99
C LEU A 116 -6.68 -5.90 3.29
N PRO A 117 -6.90 -4.87 2.44
CA PRO A 117 -8.13 -4.78 1.65
C PRO A 117 -8.40 -6.00 0.77
N ALA A 118 -7.35 -6.55 0.13
CA ALA A 118 -7.47 -7.74 -0.70
C ALA A 118 -7.97 -8.95 0.12
N SER A 119 -7.41 -9.14 1.32
CA SER A 119 -7.85 -10.18 2.26
C SER A 119 -9.31 -9.98 2.70
N PHE A 120 -9.73 -8.75 2.98
CA PHE A 120 -11.09 -8.46 3.48
C PHE A 120 -12.16 -8.60 2.39
N THR A 121 -11.78 -8.40 1.14
CA THR A 121 -12.70 -8.44 -0.02
C THR A 121 -12.57 -9.71 -0.85
N GLY A 122 -11.75 -10.68 -0.42
CA GLY A 122 -11.64 -12.00 -1.05
C GLY A 122 -11.00 -11.98 -2.44
N ILE A 123 -9.97 -11.14 -2.65
CA ILE A 123 -9.25 -11.00 -3.91
C ILE A 123 -7.74 -11.14 -3.71
N CYS A 124 -6.97 -11.17 -4.80
CA CYS A 124 -5.52 -11.13 -4.76
C CYS A 124 -5.03 -9.67 -4.68
N GLY A 125 -4.01 -9.42 -3.86
CA GLY A 125 -3.35 -8.13 -3.76
C GLY A 125 -1.86 -8.30 -3.54
N PHE A 126 -1.05 -7.63 -4.35
CA PHE A 126 0.40 -7.82 -4.34
C PHE A 126 1.12 -6.49 -4.11
N LYS A 127 1.96 -6.44 -3.07
CA LYS A 127 2.93 -5.36 -2.87
C LYS A 127 4.30 -5.86 -3.34
N PRO A 128 4.85 -5.35 -4.45
CA PRO A 128 6.16 -5.77 -4.92
C PRO A 128 7.28 -5.32 -3.97
N SER A 129 8.50 -5.78 -4.23
CA SER A 129 9.70 -5.31 -3.52
C SER A 129 9.82 -3.79 -3.65
N TYR A 130 10.27 -3.13 -2.58
CA TYR A 130 10.45 -1.69 -2.59
C TYR A 130 11.42 -1.27 -3.71
N GLY A 131 10.99 -0.32 -4.54
CA GLY A 131 11.74 0.15 -5.71
C GLY A 131 11.50 -0.62 -7.01
N LYS A 132 10.75 -1.74 -7.01
CA LYS A 132 10.40 -2.47 -8.26
C LYS A 132 9.47 -1.66 -9.17
N VAL A 133 8.52 -0.95 -8.57
CA VAL A 133 7.57 -0.06 -9.27
C VAL A 133 7.88 1.38 -8.87
N SER A 134 7.90 2.28 -9.86
CA SER A 134 8.15 3.71 -9.60
C SER A 134 7.13 4.32 -8.65
N ARG A 135 7.60 5.22 -7.78
CA ARG A 135 6.77 6.06 -6.91
C ARG A 135 6.55 7.46 -7.49
N TYR A 136 7.07 7.76 -8.68
CA TYR A 136 6.83 9.06 -9.32
C TYR A 136 5.34 9.23 -9.67
N GLY A 137 4.73 10.27 -9.11
CA GLY A 137 3.28 10.53 -9.20
C GLY A 137 2.42 9.78 -8.18
N LEU A 138 3.03 9.02 -7.25
CA LEU A 138 2.37 8.62 -6.02
C LEU A 138 2.43 9.77 -5.01
N VAL A 139 1.29 10.17 -4.47
CA VAL A 139 1.25 11.10 -3.34
C VAL A 139 1.81 10.40 -2.11
N ALA A 140 3.00 10.83 -1.68
CA ALA A 140 3.75 10.17 -0.62
C ALA A 140 3.05 10.27 0.74
N TYR A 141 2.91 9.11 1.38
CA TYR A 141 2.62 8.98 2.81
C TYR A 141 3.93 8.80 3.56
N ALA A 142 4.57 7.63 3.44
CA ALA A 142 5.88 7.35 4.02
C ALA A 142 6.83 6.83 2.93
N SER A 143 7.67 7.74 2.46
CA SER A 143 8.56 7.57 1.30
C SER A 143 9.39 6.29 1.33
N SER A 144 9.86 5.85 2.49
CA SER A 144 10.70 4.64 2.62
C SER A 144 9.93 3.32 2.69
N MET A 145 8.60 3.37 2.59
CA MET A 145 7.70 2.22 2.77
C MET A 145 6.62 2.13 1.68
N ASP A 146 6.21 3.26 1.13
CA ASP A 146 5.19 3.34 0.07
C ASP A 146 5.60 2.53 -1.15
N GLN A 147 4.69 1.68 -1.63
CA GLN A 147 4.88 0.96 -2.88
C GLN A 147 3.52 0.77 -3.58
N ILE A 148 3.45 1.09 -4.88
CA ILE A 148 2.28 0.79 -5.72
C ILE A 148 2.27 -0.70 -6.03
N GLY A 149 1.07 -1.29 -6.12
CA GLY A 149 0.89 -2.67 -6.53
C GLY A 149 -0.54 -2.98 -6.99
N PRO A 150 -0.72 -4.09 -7.72
CA PRO A 150 -2.02 -4.45 -8.27
C PRO A 150 -2.91 -5.24 -7.29
N MET A 151 -4.21 -5.15 -7.54
CA MET A 151 -5.26 -6.00 -6.99
C MET A 151 -6.11 -6.54 -8.14
N ALA A 152 -6.39 -7.84 -8.12
CA ALA A 152 -7.15 -8.55 -9.14
C ALA A 152 -7.79 -9.80 -8.54
N THR A 153 -8.64 -10.50 -9.28
CA THR A 153 -9.35 -11.69 -8.74
C THR A 153 -8.63 -13.01 -8.94
N ASN A 154 -7.52 -13.01 -9.65
CA ASN A 154 -6.67 -14.16 -9.89
C ASN A 154 -5.20 -13.73 -9.87
N VAL A 155 -4.30 -14.71 -9.79
CA VAL A 155 -2.84 -14.47 -9.69
C VAL A 155 -2.24 -14.16 -11.07
N GLU A 156 -2.85 -14.63 -12.16
CA GLU A 156 -2.36 -14.35 -13.52
C GLU A 156 -2.43 -12.85 -13.85
N ASP A 157 -3.54 -12.20 -13.53
CA ASP A 157 -3.74 -10.75 -13.72
C ASP A 157 -2.81 -9.92 -12.84
N ILE A 158 -2.54 -10.39 -11.61
CA ILE A 158 -1.52 -9.79 -10.74
C ILE A 158 -0.15 -9.86 -11.39
N ALA A 159 0.24 -11.02 -11.92
CA ALA A 159 1.54 -11.20 -12.57
C ALA A 159 1.67 -10.35 -13.84
N LEU A 160 0.64 -10.35 -14.70
CA LEU A 160 0.57 -9.51 -15.91
C LEU A 160 0.76 -8.04 -15.56
N MET A 161 -0.03 -7.51 -14.63
CA MET A 161 0.07 -6.11 -14.23
C MET A 161 1.42 -5.83 -13.57
N SER A 162 1.92 -6.74 -12.72
CA SER A 162 3.21 -6.56 -12.05
C SER A 162 4.37 -6.47 -13.05
N GLU A 163 4.35 -7.23 -14.15
CA GLU A 163 5.33 -7.07 -15.24
C GLU A 163 5.22 -5.72 -15.94
N VAL A 164 4.00 -5.26 -16.22
CA VAL A 164 3.78 -3.95 -16.88
C VAL A 164 4.29 -2.79 -16.02
N LEU A 165 4.09 -2.87 -14.70
CA LEU A 165 4.45 -1.81 -13.77
C LEU A 165 5.94 -1.82 -13.36
N SER A 166 6.60 -2.96 -13.45
CA SER A 166 7.97 -3.13 -12.96
C SER A 166 8.99 -2.53 -13.93
N GLY A 167 9.93 -1.76 -13.40
CA GLY A 167 10.93 -1.12 -14.23
C GLY A 167 11.67 -0.01 -13.52
N HIS A 168 12.90 0.24 -13.95
CA HIS A 168 13.61 1.45 -13.56
C HIS A 168 12.90 2.68 -14.14
N ASP A 169 12.72 3.70 -13.31
CA ASP A 169 12.23 5.01 -13.71
C ASP A 169 13.27 6.08 -13.38
N PRO A 170 13.83 6.78 -14.39
CA PRO A 170 14.78 7.87 -14.15
C PRO A 170 14.19 9.04 -13.36
N LYS A 171 12.85 9.15 -13.26
CA LYS A 171 12.15 10.15 -12.43
C LYS A 171 12.06 9.75 -10.95
N ASP A 172 12.41 8.52 -10.60
CA ASP A 172 12.43 7.98 -9.24
C ASP A 172 13.81 7.43 -8.89
N SER A 173 14.58 8.22 -8.12
CA SER A 173 15.92 7.85 -7.62
C SER A 173 15.95 6.60 -6.75
N THR A 174 14.80 6.12 -6.27
CA THR A 174 14.69 4.90 -5.47
C THR A 174 14.27 3.67 -6.27
N SER A 175 13.91 3.85 -7.55
CA SER A 175 13.59 2.73 -8.43
C SER A 175 14.85 1.94 -8.77
N ILE A 176 14.78 0.62 -8.68
CA ILE A 176 15.94 -0.26 -8.90
C ILE A 176 16.14 -0.55 -10.39
N ARG A 177 17.40 -0.68 -10.82
CA ARG A 177 17.79 -0.81 -12.24
C ARG A 177 17.62 -2.22 -12.82
N ASP A 178 17.41 -3.23 -11.98
CA ASP A 178 17.53 -4.64 -12.35
C ASP A 178 16.18 -5.37 -12.22
N THR A 179 15.34 -5.30 -13.27
CA THR A 179 13.89 -5.57 -13.08
C THR A 179 13.09 -6.09 -14.26
N LYS A 180 13.67 -6.76 -15.27
CA LYS A 180 12.81 -7.65 -16.09
C LYS A 180 12.61 -8.97 -15.37
N ASP A 181 11.78 -8.92 -14.33
CA ASP A 181 11.23 -10.12 -13.73
C ASP A 181 10.14 -10.64 -14.68
N SER A 182 10.28 -11.88 -15.15
CA SER A 182 9.20 -12.57 -15.86
C SER A 182 8.24 -13.18 -14.84
N TYR A 183 7.31 -12.39 -14.29
CA TYR A 183 6.27 -12.91 -13.39
C TYR A 183 5.37 -13.93 -14.09
N LEU A 184 4.94 -13.68 -15.33
CA LEU A 184 4.06 -14.57 -16.09
C LEU A 184 4.75 -15.90 -16.40
N ASP A 185 6.00 -15.87 -16.87
CA ASP A 185 6.76 -17.09 -17.16
C ASP A 185 6.95 -17.93 -15.88
N SER A 186 7.00 -17.26 -14.72
CA SER A 186 7.19 -17.92 -13.42
C SER A 186 5.92 -18.55 -12.84
N LEU A 187 4.72 -18.24 -13.36
CA LEU A 187 3.45 -18.76 -12.82
C LEU A 187 3.32 -20.29 -12.90
N HIS A 188 3.97 -20.88 -13.91
CA HIS A 188 3.89 -22.32 -14.17
C HIS A 188 5.02 -23.11 -13.50
N LEU A 189 5.91 -22.44 -12.76
CA LEU A 189 7.00 -23.11 -12.07
C LEU A 189 6.46 -23.93 -10.90
N SER A 190 6.90 -25.18 -10.83
CA SER A 190 6.53 -26.06 -9.72
C SER A 190 7.14 -25.56 -8.41
N ILE A 191 6.33 -25.59 -7.35
CA ILE A 191 6.74 -25.31 -5.97
C ILE A 191 7.14 -26.58 -5.20
N ASN A 192 7.16 -27.74 -5.87
CA ASN A 192 7.58 -29.00 -5.26
C ASN A 192 9.02 -28.89 -4.72
N GLY A 193 9.23 -29.34 -3.48
CA GLY A 193 10.50 -29.28 -2.77
C GLY A 193 10.83 -27.93 -2.15
N LYS A 194 10.01 -26.89 -2.36
CA LYS A 194 10.21 -25.57 -1.73
C LYS A 194 9.99 -25.62 -0.22
N LYS A 195 10.83 -24.92 0.52
CA LYS A 195 10.74 -24.78 1.97
C LYS A 195 9.93 -23.54 2.33
N ILE A 196 8.84 -23.73 3.06
CA ILE A 196 7.92 -22.68 3.50
C ILE A 196 8.12 -22.46 4.99
N GLY A 197 8.65 -21.31 5.36
CA GLY A 197 8.78 -20.85 6.73
C GLY A 197 7.45 -20.39 7.30
N VAL A 198 7.08 -20.87 8.49
CA VAL A 198 5.87 -20.45 9.20
C VAL A 198 6.24 -19.89 10.57
N PRO A 199 5.98 -18.60 10.85
CA PRO A 199 6.24 -17.99 12.14
C PRO A 199 5.07 -18.22 13.09
N TYR A 200 4.99 -19.42 13.69
CA TYR A 200 3.86 -19.85 14.51
C TYR A 200 3.51 -18.91 15.68
N ALA A 201 4.46 -18.16 16.21
CA ALA A 201 4.23 -17.15 17.24
C ALA A 201 3.18 -16.08 16.83
N PHE A 202 3.07 -15.77 15.54
CA PHE A 202 2.09 -14.81 15.02
C PHE A 202 0.66 -15.34 15.01
N LEU A 203 0.50 -16.66 15.18
CA LEU A 203 -0.80 -17.32 15.17
C LEU A 203 -1.40 -17.43 16.56
N GLU A 204 -0.62 -17.27 17.63
CA GLU A 204 -1.04 -17.55 19.01
C GLU A 204 -2.29 -16.76 19.42
N SER A 205 -2.36 -15.48 19.04
CA SER A 205 -3.46 -14.57 19.35
C SER A 205 -4.70 -14.71 18.46
N MET A 206 -4.65 -15.59 17.45
CA MET A 206 -5.77 -15.79 16.53
C MET A 206 -6.84 -16.73 17.09
N SER A 207 -8.08 -16.57 16.63
CA SER A 207 -9.17 -17.50 16.90
C SER A 207 -8.86 -18.91 16.36
N GLU A 208 -9.35 -19.94 17.03
CA GLU A 208 -9.15 -21.34 16.62
C GLU A 208 -9.68 -21.63 15.20
N GLU A 209 -10.81 -21.04 14.79
CA GLU A 209 -11.35 -21.18 13.43
C GLU A 209 -10.33 -20.73 12.36
N ARG A 210 -9.70 -19.57 12.56
CA ARG A 210 -8.68 -19.06 11.63
C ARG A 210 -7.40 -19.87 11.65
N LYS A 211 -6.97 -20.36 12.82
CA LYS A 211 -5.83 -21.29 12.92
C LYS A 211 -6.11 -22.56 12.12
N GLN A 212 -7.32 -23.11 12.21
CA GLN A 212 -7.74 -24.29 11.44
C GLN A 212 -7.74 -24.02 9.94
N HIS A 213 -8.30 -22.90 9.48
CA HIS A 213 -8.25 -22.53 8.06
C HIS A 213 -6.82 -22.31 7.55
N PHE A 214 -5.97 -21.68 8.35
CA PHE A 214 -4.56 -21.52 7.99
C PHE A 214 -3.85 -22.89 7.89
N GLN A 215 -4.11 -23.78 8.84
CA GLN A 215 -3.56 -25.14 8.81
C GLN A 215 -4.01 -25.93 7.57
N GLN A 216 -5.27 -25.79 7.15
CA GLN A 216 -5.77 -26.38 5.90
C GLN A 216 -5.02 -25.86 4.66
N ASN A 217 -4.66 -24.57 4.64
CA ASN A 217 -3.85 -24.01 3.56
C ASN A 217 -2.40 -24.53 3.58
N LEU A 218 -1.81 -24.73 4.77
CA LEU A 218 -0.50 -25.37 4.89
C LEU A 218 -0.52 -26.82 4.41
N GLU A 219 -1.63 -27.55 4.64
CA GLU A 219 -1.76 -28.93 4.15
C GLU A 219 -1.81 -28.99 2.62
N LYS A 220 -2.55 -28.09 1.97
CA LYS A 220 -2.51 -27.96 0.51
C LYS A 220 -1.11 -27.71 -0.04
N LEU A 221 -0.29 -26.90 0.66
CA LEU A 221 1.11 -26.70 0.27
C LEU A 221 1.94 -27.99 0.42
N ARG A 222 1.68 -28.80 1.45
CA ARG A 222 2.32 -30.12 1.59
C ARG A 222 1.91 -31.08 0.48
N GLU A 223 0.63 -31.11 0.12
CA GLU A 223 0.10 -31.91 -1.00
C GLU A 223 0.76 -31.52 -2.33
N LEU A 224 1.09 -30.24 -2.52
CA LEU A 224 1.85 -29.72 -3.67
C LEU A 224 3.37 -30.00 -3.60
N GLY A 225 3.83 -30.71 -2.56
CA GLY A 225 5.22 -31.13 -2.39
C GLY A 225 6.10 -30.15 -1.63
N CYS A 226 5.55 -29.11 -1.00
CA CYS A 226 6.35 -28.19 -0.19
C CYS A 226 6.68 -28.77 1.20
N GLN A 227 7.81 -28.33 1.74
CA GLN A 227 8.24 -28.62 3.11
C GLN A 227 7.86 -27.45 4.02
N ILE A 228 7.04 -27.69 5.04
CA ILE A 228 6.68 -26.66 6.02
C ILE A 228 7.65 -26.71 7.19
N ILE A 229 8.36 -25.61 7.45
CA ILE A 229 9.32 -25.50 8.56
C ILE A 229 8.96 -24.33 9.48
N PRO A 230 9.18 -24.44 10.80
CA PRO A 230 9.04 -23.31 11.69
C PRO A 230 10.16 -22.28 11.43
N VAL A 231 9.83 -21.00 11.50
CA VAL A 231 10.82 -19.91 11.53
C VAL A 231 10.52 -18.96 12.69
N GLU A 232 11.55 -18.35 13.25
CA GLU A 232 11.40 -17.40 14.36
C GLU A 232 11.58 -15.97 13.87
N LEU A 233 10.62 -15.10 14.23
CA LEU A 233 10.65 -13.67 13.90
C LEU A 233 10.38 -12.79 15.14
N PRO A 234 11.18 -12.90 16.23
CA PRO A 234 10.92 -12.20 17.49
C PRO A 234 10.93 -10.67 17.38
N MET A 235 11.82 -10.08 16.57
CA MET A 235 11.89 -8.63 16.37
C MET A 235 10.67 -8.11 15.60
N SER A 236 10.12 -8.92 14.70
CA SER A 236 8.93 -8.58 13.91
C SER A 236 7.67 -8.40 14.77
N LEU A 237 7.64 -8.91 16.01
CA LEU A 237 6.56 -8.60 16.97
C LEU A 237 6.53 -7.11 17.34
N HIS A 238 7.63 -6.38 17.16
CA HIS A 238 7.72 -4.93 17.36
C HIS A 238 7.43 -4.13 16.07
N SER A 239 7.01 -4.77 14.97
CA SER A 239 6.79 -4.10 13.68
C SER A 239 5.74 -2.99 13.74
N ILE A 240 4.63 -3.20 14.48
CA ILE A 240 3.56 -2.21 14.63
C ILE A 240 4.07 -0.90 15.27
N PRO A 241 4.66 -0.90 16.49
CA PRO A 241 5.17 0.34 17.08
C PRO A 241 6.29 0.99 16.25
N VAL A 242 7.16 0.18 15.61
CA VAL A 242 8.18 0.72 14.69
C VAL A 242 7.55 1.45 13.51
N TYR A 243 6.54 0.85 12.88
CA TYR A 243 5.80 1.46 11.78
C TYR A 243 5.11 2.76 12.21
N TYR A 244 4.43 2.76 13.37
CA TYR A 244 3.74 3.95 13.89
C TYR A 244 4.68 5.03 14.43
N ILE A 245 5.99 4.81 14.47
CA ILE A 245 6.98 5.88 14.66
C ILE A 245 7.48 6.38 13.31
N LEU A 246 7.92 5.47 12.44
CA LEU A 246 8.57 5.83 11.17
C LEU A 246 7.59 6.45 10.16
N ALA A 247 6.42 5.84 9.96
CA ALA A 247 5.48 6.31 8.94
C ALA A 247 4.90 7.69 9.30
N PRO A 248 4.48 7.97 10.54
CA PRO A 248 4.08 9.33 10.95
C PRO A 248 5.22 10.35 10.87
N ALA A 249 6.46 9.98 11.21
CA ALA A 249 7.62 10.86 11.08
C ALA A 249 7.85 11.31 9.62
N GLU A 250 7.83 10.37 8.68
CA GLU A 250 7.95 10.71 7.26
C GLU A 250 6.74 11.50 6.76
N ALA A 251 5.53 11.14 7.21
CA ALA A 251 4.31 11.82 6.84
C ALA A 251 4.27 13.29 7.28
N SER A 252 4.72 13.61 8.50
CA SER A 252 4.74 14.99 8.99
C SER A 252 5.61 15.89 8.10
N THR A 253 6.67 15.34 7.52
CA THR A 253 7.54 16.02 6.56
C THR A 253 6.92 16.05 5.15
N ASN A 254 6.44 14.90 4.66
CA ASN A 254 5.86 14.78 3.32
C ASN A 254 4.63 15.68 3.13
N LEU A 255 3.76 15.74 4.14
CA LEU A 255 2.53 16.53 4.13
C LEU A 255 2.76 18.00 4.53
N ALA A 256 3.98 18.42 4.87
CA ALA A 256 4.27 19.83 5.17
C ALA A 256 4.00 20.76 3.97
N ARG A 257 4.08 20.22 2.74
CA ARG A 257 3.83 20.95 1.49
C ARG A 257 2.38 21.41 1.26
N TYR A 258 1.43 20.88 2.02
CA TYR A 258 0.02 21.25 1.90
C TYR A 258 -0.28 22.37 2.90
N ASP A 259 -0.31 23.58 2.37
CA ASP A 259 -0.17 24.82 3.15
C ASP A 259 -1.18 25.91 2.73
N GLY A 260 -1.95 25.66 1.67
CA GLY A 260 -2.96 26.57 1.13
C GLY A 260 -2.41 27.67 0.23
N VAL A 261 -1.12 27.62 -0.14
CA VAL A 261 -0.48 28.63 -1.00
C VAL A 261 -0.41 28.17 -2.46
N GLY A 262 0.20 27.01 -2.71
CA GLY A 262 0.51 26.55 -4.06
C GLY A 262 -0.67 25.93 -4.79
N PHE A 263 -1.22 24.85 -4.23
CA PHE A 263 -2.20 24.00 -4.93
C PHE A 263 -3.22 23.29 -4.03
N SER A 264 -3.07 23.40 -2.71
CA SER A 264 -3.97 22.76 -1.74
C SER A 264 -5.05 23.71 -1.26
N GLU A 265 -6.06 23.19 -0.56
CA GLU A 265 -7.17 23.98 -0.02
C GLU A 265 -6.68 25.18 0.79
N ARG A 266 -7.28 26.34 0.51
CA ARG A 266 -6.90 27.64 1.09
C ARG A 266 -8.02 28.16 1.98
N SER A 267 -7.73 28.30 3.27
CA SER A 267 -8.71 28.84 4.21
C SER A 267 -9.07 30.30 3.86
N LYS A 268 -10.37 30.55 3.71
CA LYS A 268 -10.93 31.88 3.42
C LYS A 268 -10.97 32.80 4.64
N SER A 269 -10.84 32.24 5.85
CA SER A 269 -10.88 33.01 7.09
C SER A 269 -9.52 33.52 7.55
N ALA A 270 -8.43 33.12 6.88
CA ALA A 270 -7.08 33.54 7.24
C ALA A 270 -6.80 34.99 6.82
N GLN A 271 -6.34 35.81 7.77
CA GLN A 271 -5.97 37.21 7.56
C GLN A 271 -4.45 37.40 7.58
N THR A 272 -3.72 36.50 8.25
CA THR A 272 -2.26 36.49 8.28
C THR A 272 -1.69 35.26 7.58
N LEU A 273 -0.38 35.28 7.28
CA LEU A 273 0.31 34.11 6.72
C LEU A 273 0.35 32.93 7.70
N GLU A 274 0.51 33.21 8.99
CA GLU A 274 0.46 32.19 10.04
C GLU A 274 -0.92 31.54 10.12
N GLU A 275 -1.98 32.35 10.12
CA GLU A 275 -3.36 31.85 10.05
C GLU A 275 -3.63 31.06 8.77
N LEU A 276 -3.07 31.47 7.64
CA LEU A 276 -3.23 30.76 6.37
C LEU A 276 -2.72 29.32 6.50
N TYR A 277 -1.52 29.13 7.05
CA TYR A 277 -0.97 27.80 7.26
C TYR A 277 -1.79 26.99 8.27
N HIS A 278 -2.12 27.58 9.42
CA HIS A 278 -2.82 26.86 10.47
C HIS A 278 -4.26 26.51 10.08
N PHE A 279 -5.02 27.46 9.55
CA PHE A 279 -6.44 27.27 9.24
C PHE A 279 -6.61 26.36 8.03
N SER A 280 -5.81 26.54 6.97
CA SER A 280 -5.89 25.64 5.79
C SER A 280 -5.64 24.19 6.19
N ARG A 281 -4.62 23.93 7.01
CA ARG A 281 -4.31 22.57 7.52
C ARG A 281 -5.34 22.06 8.51
N ARG A 282 -5.86 22.92 9.39
CA ARG A 282 -6.92 22.58 10.36
C ARG A 282 -8.18 22.11 9.64
N ASP A 283 -8.58 22.83 8.60
CA ASP A 283 -9.83 22.67 7.88
C ASP A 283 -9.73 21.61 6.77
N GLY A 284 -8.57 21.50 6.12
CA GLY A 284 -8.35 20.58 5.00
C GLY A 284 -8.01 19.15 5.39
N PHE A 285 -7.34 18.92 6.53
CA PHE A 285 -7.02 17.57 6.99
C PHE A 285 -8.03 17.02 7.99
N GLY A 286 -8.40 15.75 7.82
CA GLY A 286 -9.17 14.98 8.77
C GLY A 286 -8.39 14.60 10.03
N LYS A 287 -9.09 13.95 10.97
CA LYS A 287 -8.60 13.69 12.33
C LYS A 287 -7.37 12.78 12.35
N GLU A 288 -7.44 11.65 11.65
CA GLU A 288 -6.35 10.65 11.60
C GLU A 288 -5.07 11.26 11.01
N VAL A 289 -5.20 12.01 9.91
CA VAL A 289 -4.06 12.68 9.28
C VAL A 289 -3.41 13.69 10.23
N LYS A 290 -4.20 14.51 10.92
CA LYS A 290 -3.69 15.46 11.93
C LYS A 290 -3.00 14.75 13.10
N GLN A 291 -3.54 13.62 13.56
CA GLN A 291 -2.92 12.82 14.63
C GLN A 291 -1.56 12.25 14.20
N ARG A 292 -1.45 11.72 12.98
CA ARG A 292 -0.16 11.23 12.45
C ARG A 292 0.85 12.36 12.23
N ILE A 293 0.42 13.52 11.75
CA ILE A 293 1.31 14.69 11.63
C ILE A 293 1.83 15.10 13.02
N LEU A 294 0.94 15.20 14.03
CA LEU A 294 1.33 15.57 15.40
C LEU A 294 2.34 14.58 15.98
N LEU A 295 2.06 13.28 15.89
CA LEU A 295 2.97 12.24 16.37
C LEU A 295 4.30 12.29 15.63
N GLY A 296 4.27 12.45 14.30
CA GLY A 296 5.46 12.56 13.46
C GLY A 296 6.35 13.75 13.83
N THR A 297 5.75 14.93 14.02
CA THR A 297 6.48 16.12 14.47
C THR A 297 7.07 15.93 15.87
N TYR A 298 6.35 15.27 16.78
CA TYR A 298 6.84 14.97 18.11
C TYR A 298 8.06 14.02 18.09
N VAL A 299 7.97 12.89 17.39
CA VAL A 299 9.08 11.92 17.36
C VAL A 299 10.31 12.41 16.60
N LEU A 300 10.18 13.47 15.79
CA LEU A 300 11.29 14.15 15.13
C LEU A 300 11.81 15.38 15.90
N SER A 301 11.15 15.79 16.98
CA SER A 301 11.55 17.00 17.70
C SER A 301 12.90 16.82 18.39
N ALA A 302 13.60 17.95 18.59
CA ALA A 302 14.79 17.97 19.43
C ALA A 302 14.48 17.36 20.82
N GLY A 303 15.39 16.53 21.33
CA GLY A 303 15.22 15.77 22.58
C GLY A 303 14.50 14.43 22.45
N HIS A 304 13.66 14.22 21.42
CA HIS A 304 12.90 12.97 21.22
C HIS A 304 13.42 12.13 20.05
N GLN A 305 14.07 12.75 19.06
CA GLN A 305 14.53 12.09 17.83
C GLN A 305 15.39 10.83 18.07
N ASP A 306 16.30 10.88 19.04
CA ASP A 306 17.19 9.76 19.35
C ASP A 306 16.44 8.59 20.00
N ALA A 307 15.52 8.91 20.92
CA ALA A 307 14.75 7.95 21.69
C ALA A 307 13.67 7.24 20.86
N TYR A 308 13.06 7.94 19.90
CA TYR A 308 11.98 7.40 19.07
C TYR A 308 12.46 7.09 17.66
N TYR A 309 12.72 8.11 16.83
CA TYR A 309 12.96 7.92 15.40
C TYR A 309 14.23 7.09 15.11
N LYS A 310 15.38 7.45 15.69
CA LYS A 310 16.63 6.68 15.49
C LYS A 310 16.52 5.28 16.10
N LYS A 311 15.84 5.12 17.24
CA LYS A 311 15.61 3.80 17.83
C LYS A 311 14.75 2.92 16.92
N ALA A 312 13.65 3.45 16.38
CA ALA A 312 12.78 2.74 15.45
C ALA A 312 13.53 2.34 14.17
N GLN A 313 14.40 3.20 13.63
CA GLN A 313 15.26 2.84 12.50
C GLN A 313 16.21 1.69 12.84
N LYS A 314 16.84 1.69 14.03
CA LYS A 314 17.69 0.57 14.47
C LYS A 314 16.89 -0.73 14.58
N VAL A 315 15.68 -0.68 15.14
CA VAL A 315 14.81 -1.86 15.22
C VAL A 315 14.36 -2.33 13.84
N ARG A 316 14.07 -1.42 12.90
CA ARG A 316 13.81 -1.76 11.49
C ARG A 316 14.98 -2.53 10.87
N THR A 317 16.23 -2.13 11.13
CA THR A 317 17.42 -2.88 10.67
C THR A 317 17.44 -4.30 11.25
N LEU A 318 17.10 -4.46 12.53
CA LEU A 318 17.03 -5.79 13.15
C LEU A 318 15.92 -6.65 12.53
N ILE A 319 14.75 -6.08 12.25
CA ILE A 319 13.66 -6.78 11.54
C ILE A 319 14.11 -7.21 10.14
N ILE A 320 14.80 -6.34 9.40
CA ILE A 320 15.34 -6.69 8.06
C ILE A 320 16.35 -7.83 8.17
N GLN A 321 17.26 -7.78 9.14
CA GLN A 321 18.26 -8.82 9.34
C GLN A 321 17.62 -10.16 9.73
N GLU A 322 16.59 -10.11 10.56
CA GLU A 322 15.80 -11.28 10.95
C GLU A 322 15.16 -11.98 9.74
N PHE A 323 14.51 -11.23 8.83
CA PHE A 323 13.98 -11.82 7.60
C PHE A 323 15.08 -12.40 6.72
N LYS A 324 16.25 -11.73 6.59
CA LYS A 324 17.39 -12.28 5.83
C LYS A 324 17.84 -13.63 6.39
N THR A 325 18.00 -13.72 7.71
CA THR A 325 18.38 -14.97 8.37
C THR A 325 17.29 -16.04 8.23
N ALA A 326 16.01 -15.69 8.33
CA ALA A 326 14.93 -16.65 8.08
C ALA A 326 14.96 -17.21 6.64
N PHE A 327 15.24 -16.36 5.63
CA PHE A 327 15.38 -16.79 4.24
C PHE A 327 16.63 -17.63 3.94
N GLU A 328 17.59 -17.74 4.86
CA GLU A 328 18.67 -18.75 4.75
C GLU A 328 18.13 -20.18 4.93
N SER A 329 16.99 -20.32 5.62
CA SER A 329 16.37 -21.61 5.94
C SER A 329 15.16 -21.98 5.06
N CYS A 330 14.51 -21.00 4.43
CA CYS A 330 13.29 -21.17 3.64
C CYS A 330 13.28 -20.34 2.35
N ASP A 331 12.52 -20.79 1.35
CA ASP A 331 12.32 -20.07 0.09
C ASP A 331 11.25 -18.96 0.22
N MET A 332 10.24 -19.18 1.07
CA MET A 332 9.11 -18.28 1.26
C MET A 332 8.63 -18.33 2.71
N ILE A 333 8.06 -17.23 3.20
CA ILE A 333 7.42 -17.16 4.51
C ILE A 333 5.93 -16.96 4.31
N VAL A 334 5.11 -17.77 4.98
CA VAL A 334 3.65 -17.73 4.86
C VAL A 334 3.03 -17.52 6.25
N MET A 335 2.10 -16.58 6.32
CA MET A 335 1.29 -16.27 7.50
C MET A 335 -0.07 -15.68 7.07
N PRO A 336 -1.10 -15.71 7.93
CA PRO A 336 -2.36 -15.03 7.67
C PRO A 336 -2.16 -13.53 7.39
N THR A 337 -2.96 -12.98 6.48
CA THR A 337 -2.83 -11.57 6.09
C THR A 337 -3.38 -10.61 7.14
N SER A 338 -4.45 -11.00 7.85
CA SER A 338 -5.05 -10.26 8.96
C SER A 338 -5.35 -11.19 10.15
N PRO A 339 -5.17 -10.72 11.40
CA PRO A 339 -5.60 -11.47 12.58
C PRO A 339 -7.13 -11.53 12.73
N GLY A 340 -7.86 -10.55 12.18
CA GLY A 340 -9.29 -10.32 12.37
C GLY A 340 -9.87 -9.58 11.18
#